data_AF-A0A6F9X0Z0-F1
#
_entry.id   AF-A0A6F9X0Z0-F1
#
_cell.length_a   1.000
_cell.length_b   1.000
_cell.length_c   1.000
_cell.angle_alpha   90.00
_cell.angle_beta   90.00
_cell.angle_gamma   90.00
#
_symmetry.space_group_name_H-M   'P 1'
#
loop_
_entity.id
_entity.type
_entity.pdbx_description
1 polymer ?
#
loop_
_entity_poly.entity_id
_entity_poly.type
_entity_poly.pdbx_seq_one_letter_code
_entity_poly.pdbx_strand_id
1 'polypeptide(L)'
;MHAPAQIIPISPTASSLTHHAVNISELKAQVNLIQYVMRDVMKSGEHYGTIPGCGDKAVLLKPGAEKLMLTFRLANDVEVETIDLHLGHREYRIKVTLYSPAGQRLGTGVGSCSTMESKYRFRVGPVELTNKPVPREYWDLRKENPALAQEIIGGRGFSAKKDDSGNWKIARQGEKVEHDNPADFYNTCLKMAKKRGLVDAVLTSTAASDIFTQDIEEDPDLYGQTEHNGGNSAGTTSTTSGTSQGHKPDSTPSSHGAEPVSTSEIIGYLTAKGIRMELSSDESEISAFPDFNDTSARQWLKDHGFKWDGKGKCWQYR
;
A
#
# COMPACT_ATOMS: atom_id res chain seq x y z
N MET A 1 32.34 -64.28 30.02
CA MET A 1 31.44 -64.25 28.85
C MET A 1 31.29 -62.79 28.43
N HIS A 2 32.04 -62.35 27.42
CA HIS A 2 31.91 -60.99 26.87
C HIS A 2 30.76 -60.96 25.88
N ALA A 3 29.81 -60.05 26.08
CA ALA A 3 28.74 -59.80 25.13
C ALA A 3 29.33 -59.19 23.83
N PRO A 4 28.89 -59.62 22.64
CA PRO A 4 29.37 -59.04 21.39
C PRO A 4 28.85 -57.60 21.23
N ALA A 5 29.73 -56.71 20.77
CA ALA A 5 29.39 -55.32 20.48
C ALA A 5 28.35 -55.26 19.35
N GLN A 6 27.26 -54.50 19.59
CA GLN A 6 26.27 -54.21 18.56
C GLN A 6 26.90 -53.34 17.47
N ILE A 7 26.96 -53.86 16.25
CA ILE A 7 27.31 -53.11 15.05
C ILE A 7 26.10 -52.24 14.72
N ILE A 8 26.20 -50.94 14.99
CA ILE A 8 25.22 -49.95 14.53
C ILE A 8 25.48 -49.74 13.02
N PRO A 9 24.54 -50.07 12.12
CA PRO A 9 24.70 -49.72 10.71
C PRO A 9 24.62 -48.19 10.58
N ILE A 10 25.77 -47.56 10.34
CA ILE A 10 25.83 -46.21 9.79
C ILE A 10 25.15 -46.25 8.43
N SER A 11 23.90 -45.77 8.34
CA SER A 11 23.25 -45.46 7.06
C SER A 11 23.82 -44.16 6.53
N PRO A 12 24.67 -44.16 5.49
CA PRO A 12 25.16 -42.92 4.90
C PRO A 12 24.26 -42.62 3.71
N THR A 13 23.11 -42.00 3.97
CA THR A 13 22.45 -41.25 2.91
C THR A 13 22.44 -39.80 3.35
N ALA A 14 23.58 -39.14 3.15
CA ALA A 14 23.59 -37.69 3.08
C ALA A 14 22.75 -37.32 1.85
N SER A 15 21.45 -37.17 2.03
CA SER A 15 20.57 -36.65 0.99
C SER A 15 21.08 -35.25 0.63
N SER A 16 21.53 -35.07 -0.60
CA SER A 16 21.96 -33.76 -1.05
C SER A 16 20.77 -32.80 -1.05
N LEU A 17 21.00 -31.51 -0.75
CA LEU A 17 19.96 -30.49 -0.84
C LEU A 17 19.27 -30.47 -2.21
N THR A 18 19.99 -30.84 -3.26
CA THR A 18 19.48 -30.93 -4.63
C THR A 18 18.42 -32.01 -4.81
N HIS A 19 18.42 -33.08 -4.01
CA HIS A 19 17.39 -34.13 -4.07
C HIS A 19 16.03 -33.65 -3.54
N HIS A 20 16.01 -32.60 -2.71
CA HIS A 20 14.80 -31.97 -2.19
C HIS A 20 14.43 -30.68 -2.92
N ALA A 21 15.22 -30.28 -3.93
CA ALA A 21 14.97 -29.05 -4.66
C ALA A 21 13.74 -29.19 -5.55
N VAL A 22 12.85 -28.20 -5.47
CA VAL A 22 11.73 -28.04 -6.41
C VAL A 22 12.30 -27.86 -7.82
N ASN A 23 11.70 -28.51 -8.80
CA ASN A 23 12.17 -28.37 -10.17
C ASN A 23 11.86 -26.95 -10.71
N ILE A 24 12.65 -26.49 -11.69
CA ILE A 24 12.53 -25.13 -12.23
C ILE A 24 11.15 -24.88 -12.87
N SER A 25 10.54 -25.90 -13.47
CA SER A 25 9.24 -25.75 -14.13
C SER A 25 8.11 -25.48 -13.12
N GLU A 26 8.14 -26.16 -11.98
CA GLU A 26 7.19 -26.00 -10.90
C GLU A 26 7.36 -24.66 -10.20
N LEU A 27 8.61 -24.25 -9.95
CA LEU A 27 8.90 -22.93 -9.41
C LEU A 27 8.37 -21.81 -10.33
N LYS A 28 8.60 -21.92 -11.65
CA LYS A 28 8.04 -20.99 -12.64
C LYS A 28 6.51 -20.99 -12.64
N ALA A 29 5.88 -22.16 -12.52
CA ALA A 29 4.43 -22.27 -12.48
C ALA A 29 3.83 -21.54 -11.28
N GLN A 30 4.46 -21.66 -10.10
CA GLN A 30 4.03 -20.97 -8.88
C GLN A 30 4.14 -19.44 -9.02
N VAL A 31 5.28 -18.93 -9.48
CA VAL A 31 5.49 -17.49 -9.69
C VAL A 31 4.47 -16.94 -10.70
N ASN A 32 4.29 -17.63 -11.83
CA ASN A 32 3.31 -17.22 -12.84
C ASN A 32 1.89 -17.22 -12.28
N LEU A 33 1.52 -18.20 -11.45
CA LEU A 33 0.21 -18.24 -10.82
C LEU A 33 -0.01 -17.02 -9.91
N ILE A 34 0.97 -16.62 -9.10
CA ILE A 34 0.86 -15.42 -8.26
C ILE A 34 0.69 -14.18 -9.12
N GLN A 35 1.44 -14.06 -10.21
CA GLN A 35 1.31 -12.94 -11.15
C GLN A 35 -0.07 -12.90 -11.83
N TYR A 36 -0.62 -14.06 -12.22
CA TYR A 36 -1.98 -14.14 -12.77
C TYR A 36 -3.03 -13.76 -11.74
N VAL A 37 -2.92 -14.24 -10.50
CA VAL A 37 -3.84 -13.85 -9.42
C VAL A 37 -3.77 -12.34 -9.16
N MET A 38 -2.56 -11.77 -9.13
CA MET A 38 -2.38 -10.33 -8.97
C MET A 38 -3.06 -9.55 -10.09
N ARG A 39 -2.88 -9.97 -11.35
CA ARG A 39 -3.41 -9.28 -12.53
C ARG A 39 -4.92 -9.44 -12.70
N ASP A 40 -5.42 -10.67 -12.54
CA ASP A 40 -6.77 -11.05 -12.97
C ASP A 40 -7.80 -11.05 -11.82
N VAL A 41 -7.33 -11.11 -10.56
CA VAL A 41 -8.21 -11.26 -9.38
C VAL A 41 -8.03 -10.13 -8.37
N MET A 42 -6.79 -9.70 -8.13
CA MET A 42 -6.52 -8.64 -7.16
C MET A 42 -6.81 -7.25 -7.73
N LYS A 43 -7.12 -6.33 -6.81
CA LYS A 43 -7.39 -4.91 -7.13
C LYS A 43 -6.38 -4.02 -6.42
N SER A 44 -5.79 -3.10 -7.18
CA SER A 44 -4.94 -2.03 -6.64
C SER A 44 -5.71 -1.17 -5.63
N GLY A 45 -5.07 -0.80 -4.52
CA GLY A 45 -5.65 -0.05 -3.41
C GLY A 45 -6.42 -0.89 -2.38
N GLU A 46 -6.83 -2.12 -2.72
CA GLU A 46 -7.58 -3.02 -1.83
C GLU A 46 -6.78 -4.26 -1.43
N HIS A 47 -6.18 -4.94 -2.41
CA HIS A 47 -5.44 -6.18 -2.21
C HIS A 47 -3.92 -5.96 -2.18
N TYR A 48 -3.45 -4.98 -2.94
CA TYR A 48 -2.07 -4.51 -2.93
C TYR A 48 -2.06 -2.99 -3.12
N GLY A 49 -1.03 -2.31 -2.63
CA GLY A 49 -0.87 -0.85 -2.74
C GLY A 49 0.50 -0.45 -3.29
N THR A 50 0.77 0.84 -3.33
CA THR A 50 2.07 1.42 -3.67
C THR A 50 2.46 2.41 -2.57
N ILE A 51 3.74 2.46 -2.22
CA ILE A 51 4.26 3.47 -1.28
C ILE A 51 4.89 4.59 -2.10
N PRO A 52 4.42 5.84 -1.97
CA PRO A 52 5.11 7.00 -2.50
C PRO A 52 6.58 7.01 -2.05
N GLY A 53 7.51 6.97 -2.99
CA GLY A 53 8.95 7.04 -2.71
C GLY A 53 9.67 5.71 -2.44
N CYS A 54 8.97 4.56 -2.46
CA CYS A 54 9.58 3.23 -2.22
C CYS A 54 9.77 2.38 -3.51
N GLY A 55 9.80 3.03 -4.68
CA GLY A 55 9.92 2.37 -5.98
C GLY A 55 8.63 1.70 -6.47
N ASP A 56 8.73 0.87 -7.51
CA ASP A 56 7.58 0.33 -8.25
C ASP A 56 6.98 -0.94 -7.64
N LYS A 57 7.57 -1.44 -6.56
CA LYS A 57 7.15 -2.73 -6.00
C LYS A 57 5.86 -2.59 -5.21
N ALA A 58 4.87 -3.38 -5.58
CA ALA A 58 3.58 -3.38 -4.92
C ALA A 58 3.72 -3.88 -3.47
N VAL A 59 2.91 -3.36 -2.56
CA VAL A 59 2.88 -3.81 -1.17
C VAL A 59 1.68 -4.69 -0.97
N LEU A 60 1.88 -5.88 -0.41
CA LEU A 60 0.79 -6.81 -0.18
C LEU A 60 -0.06 -6.34 1.01
N LEU A 61 -1.36 -6.16 0.78
CA LEU A 61 -2.32 -5.83 1.83
C LEU A 61 -2.95 -7.11 2.37
N LYS A 62 -3.55 -7.04 3.56
CA LYS A 62 -4.24 -8.18 4.20
C LYS A 62 -5.20 -8.92 3.25
N PRO A 63 -6.09 -8.24 2.49
CA PRO A 63 -7.00 -8.94 1.58
C PRO A 63 -6.25 -9.67 0.46
N GLY A 64 -5.11 -9.13 -0.02
CA GLY A 64 -4.25 -9.80 -1.00
C GLY A 64 -3.59 -11.05 -0.42
N ALA A 65 -3.08 -10.97 0.81
CA ALA A 65 -2.53 -12.13 1.52
C ALA A 65 -3.57 -13.24 1.68
N GLU A 66 -4.81 -12.91 2.02
CA GLU A 66 -5.93 -13.86 2.11
C GLU A 66 -6.28 -14.49 0.75
N LYS A 67 -6.19 -13.73 -0.36
CA LYS A 67 -6.35 -14.27 -1.72
C LYS A 67 -5.25 -15.27 -2.07
N LEU A 68 -4.00 -15.00 -1.71
CA LEU A 68 -2.90 -15.96 -1.93
C LEU A 68 -3.08 -17.21 -1.08
N MET A 69 -3.45 -17.07 0.19
CA MET A 69 -3.79 -18.22 1.02
C MET A 69 -4.90 -19.07 0.40
N LEU A 70 -5.97 -18.44 -0.09
CA LEU A 70 -7.05 -19.16 -0.75
C LEU A 70 -6.58 -19.86 -2.04
N THR A 71 -5.74 -19.20 -2.83
CA THR A 71 -5.18 -19.74 -4.08
C THR A 71 -4.42 -21.05 -3.84
N PHE A 72 -3.60 -21.08 -2.79
CA PHE A 72 -2.80 -22.25 -2.43
C PHE A 72 -3.46 -23.15 -1.37
N ARG A 73 -4.70 -22.83 -0.97
CA ARG A 73 -5.46 -23.53 0.08
C ARG A 73 -4.69 -23.66 1.40
N LEU A 74 -3.98 -22.61 1.79
CA LEU A 74 -3.17 -22.60 2.99
C LEU A 74 -4.04 -22.46 4.24
N ALA A 75 -3.72 -23.25 5.26
CA ALA A 75 -4.23 -23.06 6.60
C ALA A 75 -3.21 -22.27 7.42
N ASN A 76 -3.66 -21.53 8.43
CA ASN A 76 -2.79 -20.83 9.36
C ASN A 76 -3.10 -21.17 10.81
N ASP A 77 -2.06 -21.24 11.62
CA ASP A 77 -2.13 -21.25 13.07
C ASP A 77 -1.52 -19.95 13.63
N VAL A 78 -2.09 -19.43 14.71
CA VAL A 78 -1.73 -18.10 15.23
C VAL A 78 -1.42 -18.20 16.71
N GLU A 79 -0.16 -17.94 17.05
CA GLU A 79 0.30 -17.81 18.43
C GLU A 79 0.36 -16.33 18.80
N VAL A 80 -0.24 -15.97 19.93
CA VAL A 80 -0.31 -14.60 20.42
C VAL A 80 0.38 -14.52 21.78
N GLU A 81 1.40 -13.68 21.87
CA GLU A 81 2.02 -13.27 23.13
C GLU A 81 1.57 -11.84 23.45
N THR A 82 1.10 -11.64 24.67
CA THR A 82 0.70 -10.32 25.19
C THR A 82 1.68 -9.92 26.29
N ILE A 83 2.29 -8.76 26.15
CA ILE A 83 3.22 -8.19 27.11
C ILE A 83 2.54 -6.97 27.73
N ASP A 84 2.19 -7.06 29.01
CA ASP A 84 1.74 -5.91 29.78
C ASP A 84 2.91 -4.97 30.03
N LEU A 85 2.70 -3.68 29.75
CA LEU A 85 3.67 -2.61 29.92
C LEU A 85 3.18 -1.63 31.00
N HIS A 86 4.02 -0.66 31.35
CA HIS A 86 3.68 0.35 32.34
C HIS A 86 2.46 1.18 31.91
N LEU A 87 1.78 1.79 32.88
CA LEU A 87 0.64 2.71 32.67
C LEU A 87 -0.53 2.09 31.87
N GLY A 88 -0.71 0.77 31.96
CA GLY A 88 -1.80 0.08 31.25
C GLY A 88 -1.57 -0.03 29.74
N HIS A 89 -0.33 0.14 29.27
CA HIS A 89 0.02 -0.18 27.89
C HIS A 89 0.21 -1.69 27.69
N ARG A 90 0.06 -2.14 26.44
CA ARG A 90 0.38 -3.51 25.99
C ARG A 90 1.15 -3.51 24.67
N GLU A 91 1.99 -4.52 24.52
CA GLU A 91 2.56 -4.97 23.24
C GLU A 91 2.03 -6.36 22.90
N TYR A 92 1.63 -6.54 21.65
CA TYR A 92 1.24 -7.83 21.10
C TYR A 92 2.33 -8.31 20.15
N ARG A 93 2.79 -9.54 20.35
CA ARG A 93 3.66 -10.26 19.41
C ARG A 93 2.91 -11.45 18.87
N ILE A 94 2.84 -11.54 17.55
CA ILE A 94 2.10 -12.57 16.85
C ILE A 94 3.05 -13.35 15.96
N LYS A 95 2.97 -14.67 16.07
CA LYS A 95 3.63 -15.61 15.17
C LYS A 95 2.55 -16.37 14.40
N VAL A 96 2.56 -16.27 13.09
CA VAL A 96 1.63 -16.97 12.20
C VAL A 96 2.38 -18.08 11.48
N THR A 97 1.93 -19.32 11.61
CA THR A 97 2.52 -20.48 10.91
C THR A 97 1.56 -20.95 9.83
N LEU A 98 2.06 -21.11 8.59
CA LEU A 98 1.27 -21.59 7.47
C LEU A 98 1.52 -23.07 7.20
N TYR A 99 0.45 -23.76 6.82
CA TYR A 99 0.43 -25.17 6.49
C TYR A 99 -0.17 -25.38 5.10
N SER A 100 0.38 -26.34 4.37
CA SER A 100 -0.21 -26.85 3.13
C SER A 100 -1.53 -27.58 3.40
N PRO A 101 -2.35 -27.84 2.38
CA PRO A 101 -3.54 -28.70 2.49
C PRO A 101 -3.26 -30.10 3.04
N ALA A 102 -2.03 -30.60 2.85
CA ALA A 102 -1.59 -31.89 3.34
C ALA A 102 -1.10 -31.85 4.82
N GLY A 103 -1.12 -30.69 5.47
CA GLY A 103 -0.67 -30.50 6.85
C GLY A 103 0.82 -30.26 7.03
N GLN A 104 1.61 -30.22 5.94
CA GLN A 104 3.03 -29.85 6.02
C GLN A 104 3.17 -28.36 6.38
N ARG A 105 3.96 -28.06 7.41
CA ARG A 105 4.38 -26.68 7.74
C ARG A 105 5.22 -26.10 6.59
N LEU A 106 4.80 -24.94 6.08
CA LEU A 106 5.46 -24.24 4.97
C LEU A 106 6.40 -23.14 5.45
N GLY A 107 5.93 -22.32 6.38
CA GLY A 107 6.68 -21.15 6.84
C GLY A 107 6.01 -20.46 8.00
N THR A 108 6.71 -19.47 8.54
CA THR A 108 6.27 -18.69 9.68
C THR A 108 6.52 -17.22 9.37
N GLY A 109 5.58 -16.35 9.75
CA GLY A 109 5.77 -14.91 9.76
C GLY A 109 5.46 -14.31 11.12
N VAL A 110 6.00 -13.13 11.35
CA VAL A 110 5.94 -12.44 12.64
C VAL A 110 5.38 -11.03 12.48
N GLY A 111 4.68 -10.57 13.52
CA GLY A 111 4.18 -9.21 13.56
C GLY A 111 4.06 -8.73 14.99
N SER A 112 4.41 -7.47 15.22
CA SER A 112 4.21 -6.83 16.52
C SER A 112 3.43 -5.54 16.38
N CYS A 113 2.75 -5.15 17.46
CA CYS A 113 2.12 -3.85 17.57
C CYS A 113 1.95 -3.48 19.04
N SER A 114 2.27 -2.23 19.38
CA SER A 114 2.21 -1.74 20.76
C SER A 114 1.33 -0.51 20.87
N THR A 115 0.56 -0.44 21.95
CA THR A 115 -0.16 0.79 22.35
C THR A 115 0.78 1.95 22.67
N MET A 116 2.09 1.71 22.79
CA MET A 116 3.10 2.76 22.90
C MET A 116 3.50 3.39 21.55
N GLU A 117 3.08 2.84 20.40
CA GLU A 117 3.29 3.48 19.11
C GLU A 117 2.61 4.86 19.06
N SER A 118 3.25 5.85 18.44
CA SER A 118 2.81 7.25 18.48
C SER A 118 1.33 7.46 18.12
N LYS A 119 0.83 6.69 17.15
CA LYS A 119 -0.56 6.75 16.65
C LYS A 119 -1.62 6.23 17.64
N TYR A 120 -1.23 5.40 18.61
CA TYR A 120 -2.14 4.87 19.64
C TYR A 120 -1.85 5.47 21.01
N ARG A 121 -0.63 5.97 21.23
CA ARG A 121 -0.23 6.58 22.49
C ARG A 121 -0.69 8.02 22.59
N PHE A 122 -0.62 8.79 21.50
CA PHE A 122 -0.85 10.23 21.57
C PHE A 122 -2.08 10.65 20.78
N ARG A 123 -2.87 11.53 21.39
CA ARG A 123 -3.85 12.37 20.73
C ARG A 123 -3.30 13.78 20.54
N VAL A 124 -3.85 14.47 19.55
CA VAL A 124 -3.63 15.90 19.39
C VAL A 124 -4.35 16.62 20.53
N GLY A 125 -3.61 17.43 21.30
CA GLY A 125 -4.16 18.26 22.36
C GLY A 125 -5.11 19.35 21.83
N PRO A 126 -5.75 20.12 22.74
CA PRO A 126 -6.64 21.20 22.33
C PRO A 126 -5.91 22.18 21.41
N VAL A 127 -6.56 22.51 20.29
CA VAL A 127 -6.01 23.44 19.30
C VAL A 127 -6.16 24.87 19.81
N GLU A 128 -5.07 25.62 19.81
CA GLU A 128 -5.05 27.01 20.25
C GLU A 128 -5.32 27.95 19.05
N LEU A 129 -6.39 28.74 19.13
CA LEU A 129 -6.66 29.78 18.15
C LEU A 129 -5.65 30.92 18.33
N THR A 130 -4.91 31.24 17.29
CA THR A 130 -4.05 32.42 17.28
C THR A 130 -4.87 33.67 16.98
N ASN A 131 -4.32 34.84 17.29
CA ASN A 131 -4.95 36.12 16.92
C ASN A 131 -4.82 36.47 15.43
N LYS A 132 -4.13 35.65 14.62
CA LYS A 132 -3.89 35.93 13.21
C LYS A 132 -5.05 35.39 12.35
N PRO A 133 -5.67 36.22 11.49
CA PRO A 133 -6.65 35.74 10.52
C PRO A 133 -5.98 34.86 9.47
N VAL A 134 -6.75 33.96 8.87
CA VAL A 134 -6.25 33.14 7.75
C VAL A 134 -6.14 34.02 6.50
N PRO A 135 -4.95 34.12 5.87
CA PRO A 135 -4.77 34.92 4.65
C PRO A 135 -5.68 34.44 3.52
N ARG A 136 -6.13 35.35 2.63
CA ARG A 136 -6.96 34.96 1.48
C ARG A 136 -6.23 33.98 0.55
N GLU A 137 -4.94 34.23 0.34
CA GLU A 137 -4.01 33.41 -0.47
C GLU A 137 -4.00 31.94 -0.06
N TYR A 138 -4.19 31.64 1.24
CA TYR A 138 -4.32 30.26 1.71
C TYR A 138 -5.48 29.53 1.02
N TRP A 139 -6.63 30.18 0.86
CA TRP A 139 -7.83 29.55 0.30
C TRP A 139 -7.71 29.29 -1.19
N ASP A 140 -7.05 30.20 -1.90
CA ASP A 140 -6.80 30.08 -3.34
C ASP A 140 -5.79 28.95 -3.59
N LEU A 141 -4.67 28.97 -2.86
CA LEU A 141 -3.60 27.98 -3.00
C LEU A 141 -3.94 26.60 -2.43
N ARG A 142 -4.90 26.48 -1.51
CA ARG A 142 -5.24 25.18 -0.89
C ARG A 142 -5.65 24.11 -1.91
N LYS A 143 -6.22 24.52 -3.05
CA LYS A 143 -6.61 23.59 -4.13
C LYS A 143 -5.48 23.34 -5.13
N GLU A 144 -4.70 24.38 -5.44
CA GLU A 144 -3.66 24.33 -6.48
C GLU A 144 -2.33 23.81 -5.95
N ASN A 145 -1.91 24.27 -4.77
CA ASN A 145 -0.66 23.90 -4.12
C ASN A 145 -0.83 23.82 -2.59
N PRO A 146 -1.30 22.68 -2.06
CA PRO A 146 -1.54 22.48 -0.64
C PRO A 146 -0.30 22.70 0.24
N ALA A 147 0.90 22.39 -0.26
CA ALA A 147 2.14 22.55 0.49
C ALA A 147 2.46 24.04 0.73
N LEU A 148 2.39 24.87 -0.32
CA LEU A 148 2.58 26.32 -0.18
C LEU A 148 1.48 26.96 0.67
N ALA A 149 0.23 26.53 0.50
CA ALA A 149 -0.86 26.99 1.36
C ALA A 149 -0.56 26.71 2.84
N GLN A 150 -0.04 25.52 3.14
CA GLN A 150 0.30 25.15 4.51
C GLN A 150 1.43 26.03 5.09
N GLU A 151 2.47 26.35 4.31
CA GLU A 151 3.55 27.25 4.72
C GLU A 151 3.03 28.66 5.05
N ILE A 152 2.06 29.18 4.28
CA ILE A 152 1.46 30.51 4.50
C ILE A 152 0.82 30.65 5.89
N ILE A 153 0.24 29.57 6.42
CA ILE A 153 -0.40 29.59 7.75
C ILE A 153 0.56 29.19 8.88
N GLY A 154 1.85 29.00 8.60
CA GLY A 154 2.88 28.67 9.59
C GLY A 154 3.47 27.26 9.47
N GLY A 155 3.11 26.50 8.44
CA GLY A 155 3.67 25.18 8.17
C GLY A 155 3.02 24.05 8.99
N ARG A 156 3.77 22.98 9.22
CA ARG A 156 3.29 21.77 9.91
C ARG A 156 2.77 22.11 11.33
N GLY A 157 1.57 21.64 11.64
CA GLY A 157 0.93 21.88 12.94
C GLY A 157 0.10 23.17 13.00
N PHE A 158 -0.19 23.82 11.87
CA PHE A 158 -1.16 24.91 11.78
C PHE A 158 -2.39 24.51 10.96
N SER A 159 -3.55 25.05 11.29
CA SER A 159 -4.81 24.78 10.59
C SER A 159 -5.71 26.01 10.59
N ALA A 160 -6.61 26.12 9.61
CA ALA A 160 -7.65 27.15 9.64
C ALA A 160 -8.83 26.66 10.50
N LYS A 161 -9.23 27.42 11.53
CA LYS A 161 -10.44 27.16 12.32
C LYS A 161 -11.25 28.44 12.55
N LYS A 162 -12.56 28.29 12.76
CA LYS A 162 -13.42 29.41 13.15
C LYS A 162 -13.32 29.67 14.65
N ASP A 163 -13.31 30.94 15.04
CA ASP A 163 -13.58 31.34 16.41
C ASP A 163 -15.08 31.34 16.72
N ASP A 164 -15.45 31.58 17.98
CA ASP A 164 -16.84 31.61 18.45
C ASP A 164 -17.68 32.68 17.73
N SER A 165 -17.03 33.70 17.17
CA SER A 165 -17.64 34.76 16.37
C SER A 165 -17.77 34.40 14.88
N GLY A 166 -17.35 33.20 14.47
CA GLY A 166 -17.44 32.69 13.10
C GLY A 166 -16.30 33.11 12.16
N ASN A 167 -15.27 33.81 12.66
CA ASN A 167 -14.15 34.30 11.85
C ASN A 167 -13.06 33.24 11.73
N TRP A 168 -12.49 33.08 10.53
CA TRP A 168 -11.38 32.16 10.29
C TRP A 168 -10.07 32.70 10.85
N LYS A 169 -9.48 31.97 11.80
CA LYS A 169 -8.18 32.24 12.39
C LYS A 169 -7.24 31.06 12.19
N ILE A 170 -5.95 31.37 12.14
CA ILE A 170 -4.90 30.37 12.17
C ILE A 170 -4.92 29.74 13.55
N ALA A 171 -4.94 28.42 13.60
CA ALA A 171 -5.02 27.63 14.81
C ALA A 171 -3.79 26.72 14.90
N ARG A 172 -3.06 26.81 16.01
CA ARG A 172 -1.89 25.98 16.28
C ARG A 172 -2.35 24.67 16.90
N GLN A 173 -1.88 23.57 16.33
CA GLN A 173 -2.11 22.23 16.82
C GLN A 173 -1.59 22.12 18.25
N GLY A 174 -2.43 21.59 19.16
CA GLY A 174 -2.03 21.36 20.54
C GLY A 174 -0.90 20.34 20.64
N GLU A 175 -0.20 20.35 21.77
CA GLU A 175 0.85 19.38 22.05
C GLU A 175 0.30 17.95 22.02
N LYS A 176 1.17 16.97 21.75
CA LYS A 176 0.81 15.55 21.82
C LYS A 176 0.53 15.20 23.29
N VAL A 177 -0.73 14.89 23.58
CA VAL A 177 -1.17 14.45 24.91
C VAL A 177 -1.34 12.94 24.85
N GLU A 178 -0.85 12.22 25.87
CA GLU A 178 -1.07 10.78 25.95
C GLU A 178 -2.55 10.45 26.11
N HIS A 179 -2.98 9.32 25.56
CA HIS A 179 -4.32 8.81 25.75
C HIS A 179 -4.52 8.36 27.20
N ASP A 180 -5.58 8.88 27.81
CA ASP A 180 -5.93 8.59 29.20
C ASP A 180 -6.29 7.10 29.44
N ASN A 181 -6.72 6.38 28.39
CA ASN A 181 -7.08 4.96 28.45
C ASN A 181 -6.44 4.17 27.28
N PRO A 182 -5.24 3.60 27.45
CA PRO A 182 -4.61 2.78 26.42
C PRO A 182 -5.38 1.51 26.04
N ALA A 183 -6.29 1.03 26.91
CA ALA A 183 -7.06 -0.19 26.69
C ALA A 183 -7.99 -0.10 25.47
N ASP A 184 -8.41 1.11 25.09
CA ASP A 184 -9.23 1.33 23.89
C ASP A 184 -8.52 0.90 22.60
N PHE A 185 -7.18 0.85 22.62
CA PHE A 185 -6.35 0.45 21.49
C PHE A 185 -5.88 -1.01 21.54
N TYR A 186 -6.24 -1.78 22.57
CA TYR A 186 -5.81 -3.17 22.71
C TYR A 186 -6.20 -4.04 21.51
N ASN A 187 -7.48 -4.03 21.13
CA ASN A 187 -7.95 -4.83 19.98
C ASN A 187 -7.39 -4.31 18.65
N THR A 188 -7.22 -2.99 18.53
CA THR A 188 -6.62 -2.35 17.36
C THR A 188 -5.18 -2.83 17.17
N CYS A 189 -4.36 -2.78 18.23
CA CYS A 189 -2.99 -3.26 18.19
C CYS A 189 -2.91 -4.77 17.94
N LEU A 190 -3.76 -5.57 18.61
CA LEU A 190 -3.82 -7.01 18.39
C LEU A 190 -4.12 -7.37 16.93
N LYS A 191 -5.14 -6.73 16.33
CA LYS A 191 -5.49 -6.94 14.92
C LYS A 191 -4.40 -6.46 13.97
N MET A 192 -3.68 -5.41 14.34
CA MET A 192 -2.58 -4.88 13.55
C MET A 192 -1.37 -5.80 13.56
N ALA A 193 -0.94 -6.28 14.74
CA ALA A 193 0.09 -7.30 14.86
C ALA A 193 -0.26 -8.56 14.08
N LYS A 194 -1.54 -9.00 14.13
CA LYS A 194 -2.02 -10.17 13.40
C LYS A 194 -1.92 -9.98 11.90
N LYS A 195 -2.30 -8.80 11.42
CA LYS A 195 -2.21 -8.45 10.00
C LYS A 195 -0.76 -8.50 9.52
N ARG A 196 0.18 -7.88 10.25
CA ARG A 196 1.61 -7.88 9.94
C ARG A 196 2.17 -9.30 9.87
N GLY A 197 1.89 -10.11 10.91
CA GLY A 197 2.33 -11.51 10.93
C GLY A 197 1.74 -12.38 9.83
N LEU A 198 0.48 -12.14 9.44
CA LEU A 198 -0.16 -12.88 8.34
C LEU A 198 0.48 -12.54 6.99
N VAL A 199 0.68 -11.25 6.70
CA VAL A 199 1.28 -10.80 5.44
C VAL A 199 2.71 -11.33 5.31
N ASP A 200 3.51 -11.20 6.38
CA ASP A 200 4.86 -11.73 6.42
C ASP A 200 4.90 -13.26 6.20
N ALA A 201 4.01 -14.01 6.86
CA ALA A 201 3.95 -15.46 6.73
C ALA A 201 3.61 -15.91 5.31
N VAL A 202 2.68 -15.20 4.65
CA VAL A 202 2.29 -15.49 3.26
C VAL A 202 3.44 -15.21 2.32
N LEU A 203 4.10 -14.06 2.44
CA LEU A 203 5.25 -13.71 1.59
C LEU A 203 6.40 -14.71 1.74
N THR A 204 6.72 -15.06 2.99
CA THR A 204 7.76 -16.05 3.32
C THR A 204 7.41 -17.44 2.77
N SER A 205 6.16 -17.89 2.92
CA SER A 205 5.77 -19.27 2.56
C SER A 205 5.49 -19.47 1.08
N THR A 206 5.12 -18.40 0.36
CA THR A 206 4.79 -18.47 -1.08
C THR A 206 5.92 -17.96 -1.97
N ALA A 207 7.00 -17.45 -1.38
CA ALA A 207 8.08 -16.74 -2.06
C ALA A 207 7.61 -15.51 -2.85
N ALA A 208 6.44 -14.96 -2.54
CA ALA A 208 5.86 -13.81 -3.23
C ALA A 208 6.54 -12.47 -2.89
N SER A 209 7.59 -12.50 -2.06
CA SER A 209 8.44 -11.34 -1.76
C SER A 209 9.20 -10.82 -2.97
N ASP A 210 9.23 -11.51 -4.12
CA ASP A 210 9.77 -10.98 -5.37
C ASP A 210 8.79 -10.02 -6.06
N ILE A 211 7.49 -10.28 -5.94
CA ILE A 211 6.38 -9.51 -6.51
C ILE A 211 5.91 -8.41 -5.55
N PHE A 212 5.87 -8.70 -4.25
CA PHE A 212 5.34 -7.79 -3.23
C PHE A 212 6.34 -7.44 -2.13
N THR A 213 6.18 -6.28 -1.48
CA THR A 213 6.83 -5.90 -0.21
C THR A 213 5.85 -5.88 0.96
N GLN A 214 6.36 -5.59 2.16
CA GLN A 214 5.61 -5.57 3.43
C GLN A 214 5.28 -4.16 3.95
N ASP A 215 5.99 -3.11 3.49
CA ASP A 215 6.23 -1.91 4.31
C ASP A 215 5.23 -0.76 4.14
N ILE A 216 3.91 -1.01 4.13
CA ILE A 216 2.90 0.09 4.06
C ILE A 216 2.54 0.72 5.41
N GLU A 217 2.97 0.16 6.55
CA GLU A 217 2.38 0.50 7.85
C GLU A 217 3.25 1.35 8.77
N GLU A 218 4.43 1.76 8.31
CA GLU A 218 5.43 2.49 9.11
C GLU A 218 5.42 4.00 8.94
N ASP A 219 4.68 4.54 7.96
CA ASP A 219 4.51 5.98 7.83
C ASP A 219 3.09 6.43 8.21
N PRO A 220 2.89 7.00 9.41
CA PRO A 220 1.64 7.63 9.81
C PRO A 220 1.20 8.75 8.84
N ASP A 221 2.12 9.39 8.12
CA ASP A 221 1.83 10.50 7.21
C ASP A 221 1.29 9.99 5.84
N LEU A 222 1.46 8.70 5.51
CA LEU A 222 0.86 8.06 4.32
C LEU A 222 -0.61 7.65 4.53
N TYR A 223 -1.05 7.58 5.78
CA TYR A 223 -2.48 7.54 6.09
C TYR A 223 -3.05 8.95 5.92
N GLY A 224 -3.32 9.30 4.67
CA GLY A 224 -4.00 10.54 4.31
C GLY A 224 -5.18 10.80 5.23
N GLN A 225 -5.25 12.06 5.69
CA GLN A 225 -6.32 12.66 6.48
C GLN A 225 -7.71 12.13 6.10
N THR A 226 -8.18 11.06 6.75
CA THR A 226 -9.61 10.93 6.99
C THR A 226 -9.91 11.90 8.12
N GLU A 227 -10.60 12.98 7.78
CA GLU A 227 -11.15 13.91 8.76
C GLU A 227 -11.81 13.11 9.88
N HIS A 228 -11.19 13.12 11.06
CA HIS A 228 -11.80 12.64 12.28
C HIS A 228 -12.94 13.59 12.62
N ASN A 229 -14.11 13.34 12.05
CA ASN A 229 -15.35 13.78 12.64
C ASN A 229 -15.69 12.76 13.73
N GLY A 230 -15.57 13.21 14.98
CA GLY A 230 -15.83 12.39 16.15
C GLY A 230 -17.23 11.80 16.11
N GLY A 231 -17.30 10.49 16.16
CA GLY A 231 -18.53 9.72 16.27
C GLY A 231 -18.19 8.29 16.65
N ASN A 232 -18.15 8.03 17.95
CA ASN A 232 -18.20 6.67 18.49
C ASN A 232 -19.28 5.88 17.76
N SER A 233 -18.94 4.73 17.19
CA SER A 233 -19.86 3.60 17.10
C SER A 233 -19.08 2.30 16.95
N ALA A 234 -19.16 1.52 18.02
CA ALA A 234 -18.99 0.09 18.03
C ALA A 234 -19.80 -0.58 16.91
N GLY A 235 -19.34 -1.75 16.48
CA GLY A 235 -19.75 -2.39 15.24
C GLY A 235 -21.25 -2.65 15.08
N THR A 236 -21.66 -2.66 13.82
CA THR A 236 -22.87 -3.36 13.39
C THR A 236 -22.58 -4.08 12.08
N THR A 237 -22.61 -5.40 12.17
CA THR A 237 -22.77 -6.36 11.07
C THR A 237 -24.07 -6.05 10.32
N SER A 238 -24.02 -5.77 9.02
CA SER A 238 -25.23 -5.63 8.20
C SER A 238 -25.38 -6.81 7.23
N THR A 239 -26.32 -7.65 7.61
CA THR A 239 -26.94 -8.73 6.83
C THR A 239 -27.58 -8.18 5.56
N THR A 240 -27.34 -8.88 4.47
CA THR A 240 -27.90 -8.65 3.13
C THR A 240 -29.38 -9.04 3.12
N SER A 241 -30.26 -8.12 2.73
CA SER A 241 -31.57 -8.44 2.17
C SER A 241 -31.91 -7.40 1.10
N GLY A 242 -32.20 -7.87 -0.11
CA GLY A 242 -32.47 -7.04 -1.27
C GLY A 242 -33.92 -6.59 -1.31
N THR A 243 -34.18 -5.48 -2.00
CA THR A 243 -35.34 -5.32 -2.91
C THR A 243 -35.02 -4.19 -3.90
N SER A 244 -35.43 -4.41 -5.14
CA SER A 244 -35.29 -3.56 -6.32
C SER A 244 -36.37 -2.47 -6.42
N GLN A 245 -36.00 -1.36 -7.06
CA GLN A 245 -36.76 -0.37 -7.88
C GLN A 245 -35.94 0.93 -7.83
N GLY A 246 -35.31 1.47 -8.89
CA GLY A 246 -35.80 1.74 -10.22
C GLY A 246 -36.15 3.23 -10.30
N HIS A 247 -35.30 4.07 -10.90
CA HIS A 247 -35.64 5.29 -11.67
C HIS A 247 -34.38 5.92 -12.31
N LYS A 248 -34.48 6.22 -13.61
CA LYS A 248 -33.60 7.05 -14.45
C LYS A 248 -34.16 8.50 -14.42
N PRO A 249 -33.35 9.56 -14.61
CA PRO A 249 -33.12 10.14 -15.95
C PRO A 249 -31.66 10.64 -16.12
N ASP A 250 -30.95 10.41 -17.23
CA ASP A 250 -30.99 11.07 -18.56
C ASP A 250 -30.54 12.55 -18.57
N SER A 251 -29.31 12.80 -19.07
CA SER A 251 -28.97 13.92 -19.96
C SER A 251 -27.47 13.95 -20.35
N THR A 252 -27.20 13.66 -21.62
CA THR A 252 -26.17 14.21 -22.56
C THR A 252 -24.65 14.17 -22.24
N PRO A 253 -23.81 13.73 -23.20
CA PRO A 253 -22.36 13.73 -23.08
C PRO A 253 -21.76 15.09 -23.48
N SER A 254 -21.00 15.72 -22.59
CA SER A 254 -20.18 16.89 -22.92
C SER A 254 -18.81 16.43 -23.40
N SER A 255 -18.52 16.72 -24.67
CA SER A 255 -17.21 16.64 -25.29
C SER A 255 -16.30 17.74 -24.73
N HIS A 256 -15.18 17.36 -24.12
CA HIS A 256 -14.01 18.24 -24.02
C HIS A 256 -12.95 17.71 -24.98
N GLY A 257 -12.85 18.38 -26.14
CA GLY A 257 -11.71 18.25 -27.02
C GLY A 257 -10.49 18.82 -26.30
N ALA A 258 -9.44 18.03 -26.17
CA ALA A 258 -8.12 18.48 -25.74
C ALA A 258 -7.55 19.40 -26.83
N GLU A 259 -7.02 20.56 -26.44
CA GLU A 259 -6.27 21.45 -27.33
C GLU A 259 -5.00 20.75 -27.87
N PRO A 260 -4.50 21.14 -29.07
CA PRO A 260 -3.31 20.52 -29.65
C PRO A 260 -2.07 20.88 -28.84
N VAL A 261 -1.51 19.87 -28.16
CA VAL A 261 -0.24 19.94 -27.43
C VAL A 261 0.86 20.28 -28.42
N SER A 262 1.62 21.36 -28.19
CA SER A 262 2.66 21.78 -29.13
C SER A 262 3.83 20.79 -29.13
N THR A 263 4.51 20.62 -30.28
CA THR A 263 5.71 19.79 -30.43
C THR A 263 6.77 20.11 -29.36
N SER A 264 6.91 21.39 -28.99
CA SER A 264 7.81 21.86 -27.93
C SER A 264 7.47 21.31 -26.53
N GLU A 265 6.19 21.21 -26.18
CA GLU A 265 5.75 20.67 -24.89
C GLU A 265 5.98 19.16 -24.81
N ILE A 266 5.74 18.46 -25.92
CA ILE A 266 6.01 17.03 -26.04
C ILE A 266 7.50 16.74 -25.84
N ILE A 267 8.38 17.47 -26.53
CA ILE A 267 9.84 17.34 -26.38
C ILE A 267 10.27 17.68 -24.95
N GLY A 268 9.71 18.74 -24.35
CA GLY A 268 9.99 19.14 -22.98
C GLY A 268 9.66 18.03 -21.97
N TYR A 269 8.48 17.41 -22.11
CA TYR A 269 8.07 16.29 -21.27
C TYR A 269 8.99 15.08 -21.42
N LEU A 270 9.28 14.65 -22.65
CA LEU A 270 10.11 13.47 -22.92
C LEU A 270 11.52 13.66 -22.37
N THR A 271 12.09 14.86 -22.51
CA THR A 271 13.39 15.21 -21.94
C THR A 271 13.36 15.17 -20.41
N ALA A 272 12.35 15.79 -19.78
CA ALA A 272 12.22 15.83 -18.32
C ALA A 272 12.04 14.43 -17.71
N LYS A 273 11.42 13.51 -18.45
CA LYS A 273 11.23 12.11 -18.03
C LYS A 273 12.40 11.20 -18.40
N GLY A 274 13.44 11.71 -19.05
CA GLY A 274 14.58 10.90 -19.50
C GLY A 274 14.20 9.84 -20.55
N ILE A 275 13.08 10.05 -21.26
CA ILE A 275 12.63 9.13 -22.30
C ILE A 275 13.44 9.42 -23.55
N ARG A 276 14.13 8.42 -24.07
CA ARG A 276 14.86 8.54 -25.33
C ARG A 276 13.88 8.87 -26.46
N MET A 277 14.22 9.84 -27.30
CA MET A 277 13.42 10.23 -28.45
C MET A 277 14.30 10.49 -29.68
N GLU A 278 13.71 10.36 -30.87
CA GLU A 278 14.30 10.66 -32.17
C GLU A 278 13.31 11.50 -32.99
N LEU A 279 13.82 12.55 -33.65
CA LEU A 279 13.04 13.45 -34.49
C LEU A 279 13.33 13.17 -35.97
N SER A 280 12.33 13.28 -36.84
CA SER A 280 12.55 13.26 -38.29
C SER A 280 13.33 14.50 -38.74
N SER A 281 13.96 14.42 -39.93
CA SER A 281 14.80 15.51 -40.46
C SER A 281 14.05 16.83 -40.73
N ASP A 282 12.73 16.76 -40.84
CA ASP A 282 11.80 17.87 -41.03
C ASP A 282 11.03 18.22 -39.73
N GLU A 283 11.39 17.60 -38.60
CA GLU A 283 10.79 17.80 -37.27
C GLU A 283 9.27 17.55 -37.20
N SER A 284 8.71 16.89 -38.21
CA SER A 284 7.28 16.58 -38.30
C SER A 284 6.89 15.28 -37.59
N GLU A 285 7.84 14.38 -37.33
CA GLU A 285 7.60 13.12 -36.62
C GLU A 285 8.48 12.99 -35.37
N ILE A 286 7.87 12.53 -34.27
CA ILE A 286 8.57 12.21 -33.02
C ILE A 286 8.45 10.71 -32.76
N SER A 287 9.58 10.02 -32.60
CA SER A 287 9.65 8.64 -32.12
C SER A 287 10.15 8.59 -30.69
N ALA A 288 9.33 8.13 -29.75
CA ALA A 288 9.64 7.99 -28.33
C ALA A 288 9.86 6.52 -27.94
N PHE A 289 10.86 6.28 -27.09
CA PHE A 289 11.30 4.96 -26.63
C PHE A 289 11.25 4.88 -25.10
N PRO A 290 10.05 4.83 -24.49
CA PRO A 290 9.92 4.62 -23.05
C PRO A 290 10.39 3.21 -22.68
N ASP A 291 10.85 3.03 -21.44
CA ASP A 291 11.11 1.69 -20.90
C ASP A 291 9.82 0.85 -20.96
N PHE A 292 9.95 -0.43 -21.29
CA PHE A 292 8.82 -1.35 -21.32
C PHE A 292 8.13 -1.48 -19.95
N ASN A 293 8.80 -1.20 -18.85
CA ASN A 293 8.21 -1.24 -17.52
C ASN A 293 7.55 0.09 -17.11
N ASP A 294 7.80 1.19 -17.82
CA ASP A 294 7.21 2.49 -17.54
C ASP A 294 5.78 2.58 -18.10
N THR A 295 4.80 2.09 -17.33
CA THR A 295 3.37 2.16 -17.69
C THR A 295 2.85 3.58 -17.75
N SER A 296 3.40 4.49 -16.94
CA SER A 296 2.96 5.88 -16.85
C SER A 296 3.37 6.67 -18.10
N ALA A 297 4.60 6.50 -18.57
CA ALA A 297 5.07 7.10 -19.83
C ALA A 297 4.28 6.59 -21.03
N ARG A 298 4.00 5.27 -21.10
CA ARG A 298 3.21 4.68 -22.19
C ARG A 298 1.76 5.16 -22.19
N GLN A 299 1.16 5.31 -21.00
CA GLN A 299 -0.19 5.85 -20.89
C GLN A 299 -0.23 7.33 -21.28
N TRP A 300 0.74 8.13 -20.83
CA TRP A 300 0.86 9.53 -21.22
C TRP A 300 1.00 9.69 -22.74
N LEU A 301 1.90 8.93 -23.37
CA LEU A 301 2.10 8.94 -24.83
C LEU A 301 0.80 8.67 -25.59
N LYS A 302 0.03 7.66 -25.14
CA LYS A 302 -1.27 7.32 -25.71
C LYS A 302 -2.29 8.44 -25.57
N ASP A 303 -2.34 9.08 -24.39
CA ASP A 303 -3.27 10.18 -24.12
C ASP A 303 -2.91 11.44 -24.94
N HIS A 304 -1.65 11.57 -25.37
CA HIS A 304 -1.12 12.68 -26.16
C HIS A 304 -0.97 12.32 -27.66
N GLY A 305 -1.69 11.30 -28.13
CA GLY A 305 -1.85 11.02 -29.56
C GLY A 305 -0.74 10.17 -30.20
N PHE A 306 0.24 9.69 -29.43
CA PHE A 306 1.24 8.77 -29.97
C PHE A 306 0.63 7.39 -30.25
N LYS A 307 1.09 6.76 -31.33
CA LYS A 307 0.69 5.41 -31.73
C LYS A 307 1.87 4.46 -31.65
N TRP A 308 1.63 3.24 -31.16
CA TRP A 308 2.65 2.20 -31.10
C TRP A 308 2.98 1.66 -32.49
N ASP A 309 4.25 1.76 -32.90
CA ASP A 309 4.79 1.07 -34.07
C ASP A 309 5.51 -0.22 -33.64
N GLY A 310 4.91 -1.37 -33.99
CA GLY A 310 5.48 -2.67 -33.68
C GLY A 310 6.75 -3.01 -34.48
N LYS A 311 7.03 -2.33 -35.60
CA LYS A 311 8.25 -2.55 -36.38
C LYS A 311 9.44 -1.81 -35.77
N GLY A 312 9.28 -0.53 -35.45
CA GLY A 312 10.30 0.28 -34.78
C GLY A 312 10.42 0.05 -33.27
N LYS A 313 9.46 -0.67 -32.66
CA LYS A 313 9.33 -0.83 -31.20
C LYS A 313 9.34 0.53 -30.47
N CYS A 314 8.64 1.51 -31.03
CA CYS A 314 8.58 2.88 -30.53
C CYS A 314 7.16 3.43 -30.59
N TRP A 315 6.95 4.55 -29.90
CA TRP A 315 5.71 5.34 -29.97
C TRP A 315 5.93 6.51 -30.94
N GLN A 316 5.06 6.67 -31.93
CA GLN A 316 5.18 7.68 -32.98
C GLN A 316 4.06 8.73 -32.89
N TYR A 317 4.45 10.00 -33.01
CA TYR A 317 3.56 11.16 -33.15
C TYR A 317 3.85 11.88 -34.46
N ARG A 318 2.80 12.37 -35.12
CA ARG A 318 2.80 13.09 -36.40
C ARG A 318 1.95 14.34 -36.26
#